data_AF-A0A1J5B1E2-F1
#
_entry.id   AF-A0A1J5B1E2-F1
#
_cell.length_a   1.000
_cell.length_b   1.000
_cell.length_c   1.000
_cell.angle_alpha   90.00
_cell.angle_beta   90.00
_cell.angle_gamma   90.00
#
_symmetry.space_group_name_H-M   'P 1'
#
loop_
_entity.id
_entity.type
_entity.pdbx_description
1 polymer ?
#
loop_
_entity_poly.entity_id
_entity_poly.type
_entity_poly.pdbx_seq_one_letter_code
_entity_poly.pdbx_strand_id
1 'polypeptide(L)'
;MIATDNNSSLTQQETNNTGLNSTDYFDRADAVKLLDDEAILISIAKNDKDYYVRQTAVERISNQEALADIAQNDKDYYVKMAAIKNITDSETLCAIAMNSHEDYYICKEAIQRITNQECLFILANKALNKDSKLLAINAITNQNLLISLAKNSPDFYLRADALKKIIDQSTIEDIAKNDSDYFVRGIAVQLLTNQETIKSIAFNDPDYYVRKEAVNKLEDKIILATIVKNEEDIEVKKVAIKRINDKEILLDILKSVDDRYVKRKTTQKLEELGETI
;
A
#
# COMPACT_ATOMS: atom_id res chain seq x y z
N MET A 1 21.56 28.24 -73.28
CA MET A 1 22.49 27.49 -72.42
C MET A 1 21.78 27.32 -71.08
N ILE A 2 21.07 26.20 -70.94
CA ILE A 2 20.15 25.93 -69.83
C ILE A 2 21.00 25.39 -68.68
N ALA A 3 20.97 26.09 -67.54
CA ALA A 3 21.55 25.62 -66.29
C ALA A 3 20.64 24.54 -65.70
N THR A 4 21.24 23.42 -65.35
CA THR A 4 20.63 22.24 -64.75
C THR A 4 20.43 22.47 -63.25
N ASP A 5 19.19 22.62 -62.80
CA ASP A 5 18.83 22.45 -61.39
C ASP A 5 18.69 20.95 -61.07
N ASN A 6 19.79 20.35 -60.61
CA ASN A 6 19.80 19.07 -59.93
C ASN A 6 19.44 19.31 -58.46
N ASN A 7 18.16 19.41 -58.15
CA ASN A 7 17.68 19.31 -56.76
C ASN A 7 17.14 17.90 -56.56
N SER A 8 18.02 16.98 -56.13
CA SER A 8 17.64 15.62 -55.75
C SER A 8 16.88 15.69 -54.42
N SER A 9 15.56 15.64 -54.49
CA SER A 9 14.70 15.36 -53.34
C SER A 9 15.07 13.99 -52.81
N LEU A 10 15.84 13.95 -51.70
CA LEU A 10 16.12 12.72 -50.97
C LEU A 10 14.79 12.05 -50.62
N THR A 11 14.69 10.75 -50.87
CA THR A 11 13.53 9.96 -50.50
C THR A 11 13.39 9.93 -48.97
N GLN A 12 12.17 9.71 -48.46
CA GLN A 12 11.92 9.65 -47.02
C GLN A 12 12.81 8.61 -46.30
N GLN A 13 13.18 7.54 -47.01
CA GLN A 13 14.09 6.50 -46.54
C GLN A 13 15.55 6.98 -46.43
N GLU A 14 15.99 7.85 -47.35
CA GLU A 14 17.33 8.46 -47.32
C GLU A 14 17.43 9.57 -46.25
N THR A 15 16.37 10.37 -46.05
CA THR A 15 16.31 11.36 -44.96
C THR A 15 16.28 10.70 -43.57
N ASN A 16 15.62 9.55 -43.44
CA ASN A 16 15.64 8.77 -42.20
C ASN A 16 17.06 8.24 -41.91
N ASN A 17 17.76 7.73 -42.92
CA ASN A 17 19.12 7.22 -42.75
C ASN A 17 20.17 8.31 -42.43
N THR A 18 20.02 9.53 -42.95
CA THR A 18 20.92 10.64 -42.60
C THR A 18 20.64 11.17 -41.20
N GLY A 19 19.37 11.30 -40.80
CA GLY A 19 18.99 11.72 -39.45
C GLY A 19 19.45 10.76 -38.35
N LEU A 20 19.35 9.44 -38.58
CA LEU A 20 19.82 8.41 -37.64
C LEU A 20 21.34 8.40 -37.41
N ASN A 21 22.12 8.92 -38.36
CA ASN A 21 23.57 9.03 -38.24
C ASN A 21 24.04 10.41 -37.73
N SER A 22 23.12 11.31 -37.35
CA SER A 22 23.48 12.64 -36.84
C SER A 22 24.27 12.55 -35.53
N THR A 23 25.24 13.44 -35.37
CA THR A 23 25.96 13.61 -34.10
C THR A 23 25.06 14.19 -33.01
N ASP A 24 24.07 15.00 -33.41
CA ASP A 24 23.07 15.61 -32.52
C ASP A 24 22.02 14.56 -32.15
N TYR A 25 21.71 14.45 -30.86
CA TYR A 25 20.74 13.48 -30.37
C TYR A 25 19.29 13.89 -30.67
N PHE A 26 19.00 15.18 -30.81
CA PHE A 26 17.66 15.65 -31.19
C PHE A 26 17.31 15.22 -32.61
N ASP A 27 18.22 15.40 -33.57
CA ASP A 27 18.02 14.96 -34.95
C ASP A 27 17.79 13.45 -35.02
N ARG A 28 18.55 12.66 -34.25
CA ARG A 28 18.35 11.21 -34.18
C ARG A 28 16.98 10.86 -33.58
N ALA A 29 16.57 11.52 -32.50
CA ALA A 29 15.27 11.29 -31.89
C ALA A 29 14.11 11.66 -32.84
N ASP A 30 14.24 12.75 -33.60
CA ASP A 30 13.24 13.15 -34.60
C ASP A 30 13.18 12.15 -35.76
N ALA A 31 14.33 11.62 -36.20
CA ALA A 31 14.36 10.54 -37.17
C ALA A 31 13.69 9.25 -36.63
N VAL A 32 13.92 8.89 -35.36
CA VAL A 32 13.27 7.74 -34.70
C VAL A 32 11.74 7.85 -34.72
N LYS A 33 11.18 9.06 -34.54
CA LYS A 33 9.72 9.29 -34.59
C LYS A 33 9.11 9.01 -35.96
N LEU A 34 9.91 8.92 -37.01
CA LEU A 34 9.48 8.62 -38.38
C LEU A 34 9.68 7.15 -38.77
N LEU A 35 10.17 6.31 -37.85
CA LEU A 35 10.41 4.88 -38.11
C LEU A 35 9.20 4.01 -37.73
N ASP A 36 8.86 3.09 -38.62
CA ASP A 36 7.83 2.07 -38.39
C ASP A 36 8.41 0.65 -38.25
N ASP A 37 9.68 0.45 -38.60
CA ASP A 37 10.35 -0.84 -38.46
C ASP A 37 10.70 -1.11 -36.98
N GLU A 38 9.94 -2.01 -36.36
CA GLU A 38 10.11 -2.36 -34.95
C GLU A 38 11.49 -2.96 -34.65
N ALA A 39 12.12 -3.69 -35.57
CA ALA A 39 13.45 -4.25 -35.35
C ALA A 39 14.52 -3.15 -35.28
N ILE A 40 14.39 -2.11 -36.12
CA ILE A 40 15.26 -0.93 -36.05
C ILE A 40 15.02 -0.16 -34.76
N LEU A 41 13.76 0.05 -34.37
CA LEU A 41 13.41 0.70 -33.09
C LEU A 41 14.03 -0.03 -31.90
N ILE A 42 13.94 -1.36 -31.85
CA ILE A 42 14.57 -2.18 -30.80
C ILE A 42 16.10 -2.01 -30.81
N SER A 43 16.73 -2.03 -31.99
CA SER A 43 18.18 -1.84 -32.10
C SER A 43 18.62 -0.47 -31.55
N ILE A 44 17.90 0.59 -31.89
CA ILE A 44 18.18 1.95 -31.39
C ILE A 44 17.96 2.01 -29.89
N ALA A 45 16.84 1.48 -29.39
CA ALA A 45 16.47 1.45 -27.99
C ALA A 45 17.50 0.72 -27.11
N LYS A 46 18.25 -0.25 -27.66
CA LYS A 46 19.30 -0.97 -26.93
C LYS A 46 20.69 -0.33 -27.04
N ASN A 47 20.98 0.37 -28.13
CA ASN A 47 22.36 0.70 -28.50
C ASN A 47 22.67 2.20 -28.63
N ASP A 48 21.67 3.10 -28.77
CA ASP A 48 22.00 4.52 -28.92
C ASP A 48 22.72 5.06 -27.67
N LYS A 49 23.78 5.83 -27.91
CA LYS A 49 24.60 6.41 -26.84
C LYS A 49 23.80 7.34 -25.92
N ASP A 50 22.78 7.99 -26.46
CA ASP A 50 21.96 8.99 -25.79
C ASP A 50 20.66 8.38 -25.25
N TYR A 51 20.36 8.64 -23.97
CA TYR A 51 19.19 8.07 -23.32
C TYR A 51 17.88 8.62 -23.90
N TYR A 52 17.86 9.86 -24.38
CA TYR A 52 16.65 10.47 -24.95
C TYR A 52 16.27 9.80 -26.26
N VAL A 53 17.27 9.44 -27.09
CA VAL A 53 17.04 8.69 -28.33
C VAL A 53 16.56 7.27 -28.00
N ARG A 54 17.18 6.60 -27.03
CA ARG A 54 16.72 5.26 -26.58
C ARG A 54 15.29 5.32 -26.06
N GLN A 55 14.95 6.28 -25.20
CA GLN A 55 13.60 6.48 -24.68
C GLN A 55 12.59 6.71 -25.81
N THR A 56 12.91 7.59 -26.76
CA THR A 56 12.04 7.88 -27.91
C THR A 56 11.75 6.62 -28.73
N ALA A 57 12.75 5.74 -28.88
CA ALA A 57 12.55 4.46 -29.54
C ALA A 57 11.67 3.51 -28.71
N VAL A 58 11.92 3.39 -27.40
CA VAL A 58 11.13 2.57 -26.46
C VAL A 58 9.65 2.92 -26.46
N GLU A 59 9.31 4.20 -26.51
CA GLU A 59 7.94 4.69 -26.53
C GLU A 59 7.15 4.19 -27.76
N ARG A 60 7.83 3.71 -28.80
CA ARG A 60 7.24 3.16 -30.03
C ARG A 60 7.36 1.63 -30.16
N ILE A 61 7.98 0.94 -29.21
CA ILE A 61 8.12 -0.53 -29.25
C ILE A 61 6.89 -1.19 -28.65
N SER A 62 6.39 -2.26 -29.29
CA SER A 62 5.31 -3.12 -28.81
C SER A 62 5.78 -4.52 -28.38
N ASN A 63 6.93 -4.97 -28.88
CA ASN A 63 7.56 -6.23 -28.53
C ASN A 63 7.83 -6.34 -27.02
N GLN A 64 7.08 -7.21 -26.34
CA GLN A 64 7.11 -7.32 -24.87
C GLN A 64 8.44 -7.87 -24.33
N GLU A 65 9.12 -8.76 -25.07
CA GLU A 65 10.43 -9.30 -24.68
C GLU A 65 11.50 -8.20 -24.72
N ALA A 66 11.51 -7.38 -25.76
CA ALA A 66 12.42 -6.25 -25.87
C ALA A 66 12.16 -5.21 -24.78
N LEU A 67 10.90 -4.88 -24.49
CA LEU A 67 10.55 -3.97 -23.39
C LEU A 67 10.97 -4.52 -22.03
N ALA A 68 10.78 -5.82 -21.79
CA ALA A 68 11.20 -6.49 -20.56
C ALA A 68 12.72 -6.44 -20.36
N ASP A 69 13.49 -6.68 -21.42
CA ASP A 69 14.95 -6.60 -21.42
C ASP A 69 15.42 -5.17 -21.11
N ILE A 70 14.84 -4.17 -21.79
CA ILE A 70 15.20 -2.75 -21.61
C ILE A 70 14.85 -2.28 -20.19
N ALA A 71 13.67 -2.63 -19.68
CA ALA A 71 13.25 -2.28 -18.33
C ALA A 71 14.20 -2.82 -17.24
N GLN A 72 14.78 -4.00 -17.47
CA GLN A 72 15.70 -4.63 -16.52
C GLN A 72 17.14 -4.12 -16.67
N ASN A 73 17.59 -3.87 -17.90
CA ASN A 73 19.02 -3.76 -18.20
C ASN A 73 19.47 -2.36 -18.64
N ASP A 74 18.58 -1.45 -19.05
CA ASP A 74 19.02 -0.09 -19.42
C ASP A 74 19.64 0.62 -18.21
N LYS A 75 20.67 1.43 -18.43
CA LYS A 75 21.34 2.18 -17.37
C LYS A 75 20.57 3.43 -16.95
N ASP A 76 19.70 3.94 -17.81
CA ASP A 76 19.00 5.20 -17.61
C ASP A 76 17.59 4.99 -17.07
N TYR A 77 17.27 5.75 -16.02
CA TYR A 77 15.99 5.69 -15.33
C TYR A 77 14.79 5.99 -16.25
N TYR A 78 14.90 6.99 -17.12
CA TYR A 78 13.79 7.38 -18.00
C TYR A 78 13.51 6.34 -19.07
N VAL A 79 14.57 5.68 -19.57
CA VAL A 79 14.43 4.58 -20.54
C VAL A 79 13.77 3.37 -19.89
N LYS A 80 14.20 2.96 -18.68
CA LYS A 80 13.53 1.89 -17.92
C LYS A 80 12.05 2.20 -17.69
N MET A 81 11.76 3.43 -17.26
CA MET A 81 10.40 3.88 -16.96
C MET A 81 9.50 3.87 -18.21
N ALA A 82 9.99 4.32 -19.36
CA ALA A 82 9.26 4.25 -20.62
C ALA A 82 8.96 2.79 -21.00
N ALA A 83 9.91 1.87 -20.79
CA ALA A 83 9.71 0.46 -21.08
C ALA A 83 8.61 -0.15 -20.20
N ILE A 84 8.67 0.08 -18.88
CA ILE A 84 7.68 -0.42 -17.91
C ILE A 84 6.26 0.05 -18.24
N LYS A 85 6.11 1.31 -18.67
CA LYS A 85 4.82 1.89 -19.07
C LYS A 85 4.19 1.22 -20.30
N ASN A 86 4.99 0.50 -21.09
CA ASN A 86 4.53 -0.23 -22.27
C ASN A 86 4.46 -1.76 -22.05
N ILE A 87 4.93 -2.27 -20.91
CA ILE A 87 4.76 -3.68 -20.53
C ILE A 87 3.33 -3.91 -20.05
N THR A 88 2.72 -4.98 -20.55
CA THR A 88 1.35 -5.41 -20.22
C THR A 88 1.29 -6.73 -19.46
N ASP A 89 2.33 -7.55 -19.58
CA ASP A 89 2.41 -8.83 -18.88
C ASP A 89 2.69 -8.64 -17.39
N SER A 90 1.79 -9.15 -16.55
CA SER A 90 1.89 -9.01 -15.09
C SER A 90 3.04 -9.80 -14.49
N GLU A 91 3.42 -10.94 -15.07
CA GLU A 91 4.52 -11.75 -14.55
C GLU A 91 5.86 -11.04 -14.78
N THR A 92 6.03 -10.43 -15.95
CA THR A 92 7.17 -9.58 -16.28
C THR A 92 7.27 -8.38 -15.34
N LEU A 93 6.16 -7.66 -15.11
CA LEU A 93 6.13 -6.54 -14.16
C LEU A 93 6.45 -6.99 -12.73
N CYS A 94 5.97 -8.17 -12.33
CA CYS A 94 6.29 -8.77 -11.04
C CYS A 94 7.78 -9.06 -10.89
N ALA A 95 8.41 -9.64 -11.92
CA ALA A 95 9.86 -9.89 -11.94
C ALA A 95 10.67 -8.59 -11.86
N ILE A 96 10.28 -7.55 -12.61
CA ILE A 96 10.93 -6.22 -12.56
C ILE A 96 10.84 -5.63 -11.15
N ALA A 97 9.65 -5.68 -10.53
CA ALA A 97 9.45 -5.16 -9.18
C ALA A 97 10.27 -5.92 -8.12
N MET A 98 10.46 -7.23 -8.28
CA MET A 98 11.29 -8.03 -7.37
C MET A 98 12.79 -7.73 -7.53
N ASN A 99 13.26 -7.51 -8.75
CA ASN A 99 14.69 -7.32 -9.05
C ASN A 99 15.17 -5.89 -8.81
N SER A 100 14.29 -4.89 -8.96
CA SER A 100 14.65 -3.45 -8.88
C SER A 100 14.48 -2.84 -7.49
N HIS A 101 14.66 -3.63 -6.43
CA HIS A 101 14.30 -3.29 -5.06
C HIS A 101 14.97 -2.03 -4.47
N GLU A 102 16.07 -1.56 -5.06
CA GLU A 102 16.76 -0.30 -4.70
C GLU A 102 16.09 0.93 -5.32
N ASP A 103 15.38 0.77 -6.43
CA ASP A 103 14.72 1.84 -7.18
C ASP A 103 13.22 1.93 -6.83
N TYR A 104 12.90 2.72 -5.80
CA TYR A 104 11.51 2.90 -5.32
C TYR A 104 10.51 3.21 -6.46
N TYR A 105 10.84 4.13 -7.35
CA TYR A 105 9.93 4.56 -8.42
C TYR A 105 9.73 3.49 -9.49
N ILE A 106 10.75 2.68 -9.77
CA ILE A 106 10.66 1.55 -10.70
C ILE A 106 9.74 0.47 -10.11
N CYS A 107 9.97 0.07 -8.86
CA CYS A 107 9.07 -0.86 -8.16
C CYS A 107 7.64 -0.34 -8.13
N LYS A 108 7.45 0.95 -7.78
CA LYS A 108 6.11 1.55 -7.69
C LYS A 108 5.38 1.50 -9.03
N GLU A 109 6.01 1.95 -10.12
CA GLU A 109 5.37 1.94 -11.44
C GLU A 109 5.02 0.51 -11.86
N ALA A 110 5.97 -0.43 -11.69
CA ALA A 110 5.74 -1.83 -12.04
C ALA A 110 4.55 -2.41 -11.26
N ILE A 111 4.53 -2.26 -9.93
CA ILE A 111 3.46 -2.79 -9.06
C ILE A 111 2.10 -2.20 -9.40
N GLN A 112 2.03 -0.90 -9.68
CA GLN A 112 0.77 -0.22 -10.00
C GLN A 112 0.12 -0.72 -11.30
N ARG A 113 0.89 -1.38 -12.17
CA ARG A 113 0.43 -1.93 -13.45
C ARG A 113 0.11 -3.43 -13.40
N ILE A 114 0.47 -4.12 -12.30
CA ILE A 114 0.17 -5.55 -12.14
C ILE A 114 -1.33 -5.74 -11.89
N THR A 115 -1.97 -6.55 -12.74
CA THR A 115 -3.39 -6.93 -12.57
C THR A 115 -3.54 -8.34 -12.00
N ASN A 116 -2.54 -9.20 -12.18
CA ASN A 116 -2.51 -10.56 -11.63
C ASN A 116 -2.41 -10.53 -10.09
N GLN A 117 -3.47 -11.02 -9.43
CA GLN A 117 -3.59 -11.01 -7.97
C GLN A 117 -2.59 -11.95 -7.27
N GLU A 118 -2.20 -13.06 -7.90
CA GLU A 118 -1.19 -13.98 -7.37
C GLU A 118 0.21 -13.35 -7.40
N CYS A 119 0.53 -12.60 -8.46
CA CYS A 119 1.77 -11.84 -8.54
C CYS A 119 1.87 -10.81 -7.40
N LEU A 120 0.78 -10.07 -7.15
CA LEU A 120 0.72 -9.12 -6.04
C LEU A 120 0.87 -9.83 -4.68
N PHE A 121 0.25 -11.00 -4.50
CA PHE A 121 0.41 -11.79 -3.27
C PHE A 121 1.85 -12.27 -3.07
N ILE A 122 2.53 -12.70 -4.14
CA ILE A 122 3.95 -13.07 -4.09
C ILE A 122 4.80 -11.86 -3.69
N LEU A 123 4.58 -10.69 -4.30
CA LEU A 123 5.30 -9.45 -3.97
C LEU A 123 5.07 -9.02 -2.51
N ALA A 124 3.83 -9.08 -2.03
CA ALA A 124 3.50 -8.76 -0.63
C ALA A 124 4.31 -9.60 0.36
N ASN A 125 4.56 -10.87 0.05
CA ASN A 125 5.34 -11.77 0.91
C ASN A 125 6.85 -11.65 0.72
N LYS A 126 7.32 -11.51 -0.53
CA LYS A 126 8.74 -11.73 -0.89
C LYS A 126 9.52 -10.45 -1.23
N ALA A 127 8.87 -9.33 -1.51
CA ALA A 127 9.59 -8.10 -1.85
C ALA A 127 10.55 -7.69 -0.71
N LEU A 128 11.73 -7.20 -1.05
CA LEU A 128 12.77 -6.91 -0.04
C LEU A 128 12.45 -5.66 0.79
N ASN A 129 11.94 -4.61 0.15
CA ASN A 129 11.59 -3.36 0.82
C ASN A 129 10.13 -3.32 1.29
N LYS A 130 9.88 -2.65 2.42
CA LYS A 130 8.55 -2.57 3.04
C LYS A 130 7.53 -1.83 2.17
N ASP A 131 7.97 -0.80 1.45
CA ASP A 131 7.08 0.00 0.60
C ASP A 131 6.49 -0.82 -0.54
N SER A 132 7.28 -1.69 -1.19
CA SER A 132 6.82 -2.57 -2.25
C SER A 132 5.84 -3.62 -1.73
N LYS A 133 6.10 -4.18 -0.53
CA LYS A 133 5.14 -5.08 0.13
C LYS A 133 3.80 -4.38 0.36
N LEU A 134 3.83 -3.16 0.91
CA LEU A 134 2.63 -2.37 1.17
C LEU A 134 1.90 -1.98 -0.12
N LEU A 135 2.63 -1.56 -1.16
CA LEU A 135 2.05 -1.27 -2.47
C LEU A 135 1.34 -2.50 -3.05
N ALA A 136 1.96 -3.67 -2.95
CA ALA A 136 1.38 -4.92 -3.40
C ALA A 136 0.11 -5.26 -2.60
N ILE A 137 0.15 -5.20 -1.26
CA ILE A 137 -1.03 -5.41 -0.40
C ILE A 137 -2.17 -4.46 -0.80
N ASN A 138 -1.85 -3.19 -1.02
CA ASN A 138 -2.85 -2.18 -1.41
C ASN A 138 -3.48 -2.48 -2.77
N ALA A 139 -2.74 -3.09 -3.70
CA ALA A 139 -3.25 -3.49 -5.01
C ALA A 139 -4.04 -4.82 -4.99
N ILE A 140 -3.92 -5.65 -3.95
CA ILE A 140 -4.71 -6.88 -3.82
C ILE A 140 -6.18 -6.51 -3.54
N THR A 141 -7.09 -7.10 -4.31
CA THR A 141 -8.54 -7.01 -4.13
C THR A 141 -9.18 -8.36 -3.83
N ASN A 142 -8.51 -9.47 -4.15
CA ASN A 142 -8.97 -10.81 -3.81
C ASN A 142 -8.97 -11.03 -2.28
N GLN A 143 -10.17 -11.20 -1.73
CA GLN A 143 -10.37 -11.36 -0.28
C GLN A 143 -9.69 -12.62 0.28
N ASN A 144 -9.63 -13.73 -0.46
CA ASN A 144 -8.98 -14.95 0.02
C ASN A 144 -7.46 -14.75 0.19
N LEU A 145 -6.83 -13.98 -0.71
CA LEU A 145 -5.41 -13.65 -0.62
C LEU A 145 -5.13 -12.69 0.55
N LEU A 146 -5.99 -11.70 0.77
CA LEU A 146 -5.91 -10.81 1.93
C LEU A 146 -6.09 -11.56 3.25
N ILE A 147 -7.06 -12.47 3.33
CA ILE A 147 -7.28 -13.32 4.50
C ILE A 147 -6.06 -14.22 4.75
N SER A 148 -5.49 -14.81 3.70
CA SER A 148 -4.28 -15.61 3.82
C SER A 148 -3.10 -14.81 4.37
N LEU A 149 -2.88 -13.59 3.87
CA LEU A 149 -1.85 -12.68 4.41
C LEU A 149 -2.12 -12.33 5.87
N ALA A 150 -3.35 -11.93 6.19
CA ALA A 150 -3.75 -11.48 7.52
C ALA A 150 -3.67 -12.58 8.57
N LYS A 151 -3.84 -13.85 8.20
CA LYS A 151 -3.75 -14.98 9.13
C LYS A 151 -2.36 -15.58 9.24
N ASN A 152 -1.61 -15.62 8.14
CA ASN A 152 -0.43 -16.49 8.04
C ASN A 152 0.89 -15.75 7.88
N SER A 153 0.90 -14.44 7.62
CA SER A 153 2.16 -13.72 7.43
C SER A 153 2.98 -13.71 8.73
N PRO A 154 4.27 -14.08 8.71
CA PRO A 154 5.12 -14.01 9.90
C PRO A 154 5.37 -12.55 10.33
N ASP A 155 5.22 -11.59 9.42
CA ASP A 155 5.36 -10.16 9.71
C ASP A 155 4.01 -9.58 10.16
N PHE A 156 3.94 -9.19 11.43
CA PHE A 156 2.72 -8.66 12.02
C PHE A 156 2.27 -7.33 11.37
N TYR A 157 3.19 -6.54 10.81
CA TYR A 157 2.81 -5.34 10.07
C TYR A 157 2.04 -5.70 8.80
N LEU A 158 2.49 -6.73 8.06
CA LEU A 158 1.78 -7.19 6.86
C LEU A 158 0.43 -7.81 7.20
N ARG A 159 0.33 -8.53 8.33
CA ARG A 159 -0.96 -9.02 8.82
C ARG A 159 -1.92 -7.86 9.06
N ALA A 160 -1.48 -6.83 9.79
CA ALA A 160 -2.28 -5.65 10.08
C ALA A 160 -2.68 -4.86 8.83
N ASP A 161 -1.80 -4.73 7.84
CA ASP A 161 -2.10 -4.02 6.59
C ASP A 161 -3.08 -4.79 5.70
N ALA A 162 -2.94 -6.11 5.58
CA ALA A 162 -3.91 -6.94 4.89
C ALA A 162 -5.27 -6.93 5.59
N LEU A 163 -5.28 -7.00 6.91
CA LEU A 163 -6.49 -7.00 7.75
C LEU A 163 -7.36 -5.76 7.53
N LYS A 164 -6.77 -4.57 7.35
CA LYS A 164 -7.51 -3.32 7.06
C LYS A 164 -8.36 -3.38 5.78
N LYS A 165 -8.10 -4.33 4.89
CA LYS A 165 -8.81 -4.53 3.62
C LYS A 165 -9.78 -5.73 3.64
N ILE A 166 -9.87 -6.45 4.76
CA ILE A 166 -10.80 -7.56 4.92
C ILE A 166 -12.18 -7.02 5.28
N ILE A 167 -13.22 -7.55 4.62
CA ILE A 167 -14.62 -7.17 4.90
C ILE A 167 -15.38 -8.24 5.71
N ASP A 168 -14.89 -9.49 5.69
CA ASP A 168 -15.52 -10.59 6.40
C ASP A 168 -15.36 -10.46 7.92
N GLN A 169 -16.45 -10.12 8.60
CA GLN A 169 -16.47 -9.93 10.05
C GLN A 169 -16.13 -11.22 10.80
N SER A 170 -16.42 -12.41 10.25
CA SER A 170 -16.08 -13.67 10.93
C SER A 170 -14.56 -13.87 11.01
N THR A 171 -13.83 -13.56 9.93
CA THR A 171 -12.37 -13.53 9.92
C THR A 171 -11.79 -12.46 10.83
N ILE A 172 -12.37 -11.25 10.84
CA ILE A 172 -11.90 -10.17 11.73
C ILE A 172 -12.10 -10.57 13.20
N GLU A 173 -13.23 -11.20 13.55
CA GLU A 173 -13.48 -11.73 14.90
C GLU A 173 -12.48 -12.81 15.30
N ASP A 174 -12.17 -13.75 14.39
CA ASP A 174 -11.16 -14.78 14.63
C ASP A 174 -9.79 -14.15 14.92
N ILE A 175 -9.36 -13.21 14.09
CA ILE A 175 -8.08 -12.51 14.27
C ILE A 175 -8.08 -11.68 15.57
N ALA A 176 -9.16 -10.97 15.88
CA ALA A 176 -9.28 -10.18 17.11
C ALA A 176 -9.20 -11.02 18.38
N LYS A 177 -9.63 -12.28 18.33
CA LYS A 177 -9.60 -13.21 19.46
C LYS A 177 -8.27 -13.97 19.56
N ASN A 178 -7.66 -14.29 18.41
CA ASN A 178 -6.67 -15.36 18.33
C ASN A 178 -5.31 -14.96 17.76
N ASP A 179 -5.13 -13.77 17.15
CA ASP A 179 -3.81 -13.40 16.64
C ASP A 179 -2.78 -13.34 17.78
N SER A 180 -1.61 -13.93 17.56
CA SER A 180 -0.51 -13.94 18.52
C SER A 180 -0.03 -12.55 18.93
N ASP A 181 -0.16 -11.57 18.05
CA ASP A 181 0.35 -10.22 18.25
C ASP A 181 -0.77 -9.27 18.69
N TYR A 182 -0.56 -8.61 19.83
CA TYR A 182 -1.55 -7.72 20.43
C TYR A 182 -1.86 -6.50 19.55
N PHE A 183 -0.91 -6.03 18.73
CA PHE A 183 -1.15 -4.91 17.82
C PHE A 183 -2.13 -5.34 16.72
N VAL A 184 -1.96 -6.54 16.15
CA VAL A 184 -2.88 -7.07 15.14
C VAL A 184 -4.28 -7.28 15.73
N ARG A 185 -4.38 -7.86 16.94
CA ARG A 185 -5.68 -7.99 17.64
C ARG A 185 -6.34 -6.63 17.85
N GLY A 186 -5.59 -5.61 18.28
CA GLY A 186 -6.11 -4.26 18.48
C GLY A 186 -6.64 -3.62 17.19
N ILE A 187 -5.92 -3.77 16.06
CA ILE A 187 -6.42 -3.33 14.75
C ILE A 187 -7.69 -4.09 14.35
N ALA A 188 -7.75 -5.40 14.60
CA ALA A 188 -8.95 -6.19 14.32
C ALA A 188 -10.16 -5.69 15.13
N VAL A 189 -9.96 -5.41 16.42
CA VAL A 189 -10.98 -4.80 17.28
C VAL A 189 -11.51 -3.49 16.70
N GLN A 190 -10.63 -2.63 16.18
CA GLN A 190 -11.05 -1.37 15.54
C GLN A 190 -11.99 -1.59 14.34
N LEU A 191 -11.90 -2.74 13.66
CA LEU A 191 -12.72 -3.09 12.50
C LEU A 191 -13.98 -3.91 12.85
N LEU A 192 -14.10 -4.39 14.09
CA LEU A 192 -15.26 -5.16 14.54
C LEU A 192 -16.53 -4.34 14.65
N THR A 193 -17.67 -4.95 14.36
CA THR A 193 -19.00 -4.35 14.58
C THR A 193 -19.82 -5.05 15.65
N ASN A 194 -19.50 -6.31 15.99
CA ASN A 194 -20.23 -7.10 16.96
C ASN A 194 -19.92 -6.67 18.41
N GLN A 195 -20.90 -6.01 19.04
CA GLN A 195 -20.76 -5.48 20.41
C GLN A 195 -20.54 -6.56 21.49
N GLU A 196 -21.10 -7.78 21.34
CA GLU A 196 -20.85 -8.87 22.30
C GLU A 196 -19.42 -9.41 22.18
N THR A 197 -18.88 -9.52 20.97
CA THR A 197 -17.47 -9.87 20.78
C THR A 197 -16.55 -8.77 21.33
N ILE A 198 -16.83 -7.50 21.04
CA ILE A 198 -16.05 -6.36 21.57
C ILE A 198 -16.06 -6.35 23.10
N LYS A 199 -17.23 -6.55 23.71
CA LYS A 199 -17.38 -6.70 25.16
C LYS A 199 -16.53 -7.83 25.70
N SER A 200 -16.61 -9.02 25.09
CA SER A 200 -15.79 -10.17 25.53
C SER A 200 -14.30 -9.84 25.52
N ILE A 201 -13.82 -9.20 24.46
CA ILE A 201 -12.42 -8.77 24.33
C ILE A 201 -12.07 -7.72 25.40
N ALA A 202 -12.94 -6.74 25.65
CA ALA A 202 -12.72 -5.70 26.65
C ALA A 202 -12.55 -6.25 28.08
N PHE A 203 -13.15 -7.40 28.40
CA PHE A 203 -12.99 -8.03 29.71
C PHE A 203 -11.85 -9.04 29.78
N ASN A 204 -11.50 -9.68 28.65
CA ASN A 204 -10.73 -10.93 28.70
C ASN A 204 -9.43 -10.91 27.89
N ASP A 205 -9.18 -9.93 27.00
CA ASP A 205 -7.91 -9.92 26.27
C ASP A 205 -6.74 -9.76 27.25
N PRO A 206 -5.67 -10.58 27.16
CA PRO A 206 -4.54 -10.48 28.08
C PRO A 206 -3.83 -9.13 28.00
N ASP A 207 -3.85 -8.47 26.84
CA ASP A 207 -3.15 -7.22 26.61
C ASP A 207 -4.05 -5.99 26.84
N TYR A 208 -3.59 -5.08 27.70
CA TYR A 208 -4.34 -3.86 28.04
C TYR A 208 -4.56 -2.95 26.83
N TYR A 209 -3.68 -2.94 25.83
CA TYR A 209 -3.87 -2.18 24.60
C TYR A 209 -5.11 -2.68 23.85
N VAL A 210 -5.28 -3.99 23.72
CA VAL A 210 -6.43 -4.58 23.02
C VAL A 210 -7.71 -4.33 23.80
N ARG A 211 -7.69 -4.50 25.12
CA ARG A 211 -8.85 -4.15 25.99
C ARG A 211 -9.21 -2.67 25.84
N LYS A 212 -8.23 -1.77 25.82
CA LYS A 212 -8.45 -0.33 25.61
C LYS A 212 -9.09 -0.03 24.26
N GLU A 213 -8.63 -0.66 23.17
CA GLU A 213 -9.25 -0.51 21.85
C GLU A 213 -10.71 -1.01 21.85
N ALA A 214 -10.99 -2.10 22.56
CA ALA A 214 -12.36 -2.61 22.71
C ALA A 214 -13.25 -1.64 23.50
N VAL A 215 -12.75 -1.10 24.62
CA VAL A 215 -13.46 -0.08 25.42
C VAL A 215 -13.76 1.18 24.61
N ASN A 216 -12.87 1.60 23.71
CA ASN A 216 -13.12 2.73 22.81
C ASN A 216 -14.33 2.51 21.89
N LYS A 217 -14.68 1.25 21.59
CA LYS A 217 -15.79 0.87 20.70
C LYS A 217 -17.06 0.42 21.41
N LEU A 218 -17.02 0.22 22.73
CA LEU A 218 -18.20 -0.16 23.49
C LEU A 218 -19.22 0.98 23.56
N GLU A 219 -20.47 0.63 23.28
CA GLU A 219 -21.60 1.58 23.28
C GLU A 219 -22.39 1.55 24.61
N ASP A 220 -22.40 0.41 25.30
CA ASP A 220 -23.16 0.23 26.52
C ASP A 220 -22.46 0.88 27.74
N LYS A 221 -23.07 1.96 28.23
CA LYS A 221 -22.63 2.71 29.41
C LYS A 221 -22.57 1.90 30.71
N ILE A 222 -23.41 0.88 30.88
CA ILE A 222 -23.40 -0.01 32.05
C ILE A 222 -22.22 -0.96 31.98
N ILE A 223 -21.90 -1.47 30.78
CA ILE A 223 -20.69 -2.26 30.56
C ILE A 223 -19.45 -1.40 30.85
N LEU A 224 -19.40 -0.16 30.33
CA LEU A 224 -18.30 0.77 30.61
C LEU A 224 -18.14 1.01 32.12
N ALA A 225 -19.24 1.23 32.84
CA ALA A 225 -19.20 1.41 34.30
C ALA A 225 -18.68 0.16 35.03
N THR A 226 -19.05 -1.03 34.55
CA THR A 226 -18.56 -2.31 35.08
C THR A 226 -17.05 -2.44 34.87
N ILE A 227 -16.54 -2.03 33.71
CA ILE A 227 -15.10 -2.02 33.41
C ILE A 227 -14.36 -1.05 34.34
N VAL A 228 -14.89 0.16 34.59
CA VAL A 228 -14.27 1.11 35.53
C VAL A 228 -14.09 0.50 36.93
N LYS A 229 -15.04 -0.32 37.38
CA LYS A 229 -15.03 -0.93 38.72
C LYS A 229 -14.08 -2.12 38.85
N ASN A 230 -13.88 -2.89 37.76
CA ASN A 230 -13.20 -4.19 37.82
C ASN A 230 -11.85 -4.25 37.07
N GLU A 231 -11.59 -3.32 36.15
CA GLU A 231 -10.34 -3.30 35.39
C GLU A 231 -9.13 -3.04 36.30
N GLU A 232 -7.97 -3.54 35.92
CA GLU A 232 -6.72 -3.33 36.65
C GLU A 232 -5.91 -2.19 36.03
N ASP A 233 -5.88 -2.12 34.70
CA ASP A 233 -5.09 -1.14 33.95
C ASP A 233 -5.68 0.27 34.03
N ILE A 234 -4.82 1.22 34.40
CA ILE A 234 -5.20 2.62 34.64
C ILE A 234 -5.62 3.34 33.35
N GLU A 235 -5.01 3.01 32.20
CA GLU A 235 -5.34 3.63 30.93
C GLU A 235 -6.67 3.07 30.37
N VAL A 236 -6.96 1.78 30.56
CA VAL A 236 -8.27 1.21 30.21
C VAL A 236 -9.37 1.84 31.08
N LYS A 237 -9.19 1.94 32.41
CA LYS A 237 -10.12 2.64 33.32
C LYS A 237 -10.42 4.06 32.84
N LYS A 238 -9.36 4.81 32.52
CA LYS A 238 -9.44 6.21 32.06
C LYS A 238 -10.27 6.35 30.80
N VAL A 239 -10.07 5.46 29.82
CA VAL A 239 -10.84 5.47 28.58
C VAL A 239 -12.31 5.14 28.85
N ALA A 240 -12.59 4.15 29.71
CA ALA A 240 -13.96 3.81 30.10
C ALA A 240 -14.68 5.00 30.76
N ILE A 241 -14.04 5.67 31.73
CA ILE A 241 -14.60 6.88 32.38
C ILE A 241 -14.89 7.97 31.35
N LYS A 242 -13.95 8.25 30.44
CA LYS A 242 -14.13 9.27 29.39
C LYS A 242 -15.32 9.00 28.47
N ARG A 243 -15.62 7.72 28.24
CA ARG A 243 -16.71 7.26 27.36
C ARG A 243 -18.09 7.34 28.01
N ILE A 244 -18.18 7.38 29.34
CA ILE A 244 -19.45 7.53 30.06
C ILE A 244 -19.85 9.02 30.07
N ASN A 245 -20.95 9.36 29.41
CA ASN A 245 -21.54 10.71 29.42
C ASN A 245 -22.80 10.81 30.30
N ASP A 246 -23.11 9.75 31.03
CA ASP A 246 -24.25 9.69 31.94
C ASP A 246 -23.81 10.07 33.36
N LYS A 247 -24.32 11.20 33.85
CA LYS A 247 -23.96 11.75 35.17
C LYS A 247 -24.38 10.84 36.32
N GLU A 248 -25.54 10.19 36.23
CA GLU A 248 -26.03 9.32 37.30
C GLU A 248 -25.12 8.11 37.47
N ILE A 249 -24.66 7.54 36.35
CA ILE A 249 -23.68 6.44 36.36
C ILE A 249 -22.34 6.88 36.96
N LEU A 250 -21.85 8.08 36.60
CA LEU A 250 -20.60 8.60 37.15
C LEU A 250 -20.71 8.85 38.66
N LEU A 251 -21.85 9.36 39.14
CA LEU A 251 -22.12 9.54 40.57
C LEU A 251 -22.22 8.19 41.30
N ASP A 252 -22.82 7.16 40.70
CA ASP A 252 -22.82 5.80 41.23
C ASP A 252 -21.39 5.23 41.35
N ILE A 253 -20.55 5.45 40.35
CA ILE A 253 -19.12 5.08 40.40
C ILE A 253 -18.44 5.76 41.60
N LEU A 254 -18.59 7.07 41.79
CA LEU A 254 -17.97 7.77 42.94
C LEU A 254 -18.37 7.20 44.30
N LYS A 255 -19.62 6.74 44.43
CA LYS A 255 -20.15 6.15 45.67
C LYS A 255 -19.70 4.70 45.88
N SER A 256 -19.44 3.97 44.80
CA SER A 256 -19.23 2.52 44.84
C SER A 256 -17.78 2.07 44.81
N VAL A 257 -16.84 2.91 44.34
CA VAL A 257 -15.41 2.55 44.27
C VAL A 257 -14.58 3.39 45.23
N ASP A 258 -13.58 2.80 45.89
CA ASP A 258 -12.61 3.53 46.74
C ASP A 258 -11.28 3.86 46.03
N ASP A 259 -11.12 3.44 44.78
CA ASP A 259 -9.94 3.73 43.97
C ASP A 259 -9.78 5.26 43.77
N ARG A 260 -8.69 5.81 44.33
CA ARG A 260 -8.41 7.26 44.31
C ARG A 260 -8.25 7.80 42.89
N TYR A 261 -7.67 7.01 41.98
CA TYR A 261 -7.51 7.42 40.58
C TYR A 261 -8.86 7.50 39.89
N VAL A 262 -9.70 6.48 40.06
CA VAL A 262 -11.08 6.44 39.54
C VAL A 262 -11.87 7.63 40.09
N LYS A 263 -11.87 7.86 41.41
CA LYS A 263 -12.54 9.01 42.03
C LYS A 263 -12.14 10.32 41.37
N ARG A 264 -10.82 10.59 41.29
CA ARG A 264 -10.30 11.83 40.69
C ARG A 264 -10.74 11.99 39.23
N LYS A 265 -10.64 10.94 38.41
CA LYS A 265 -10.99 11.01 36.98
C LYS A 265 -12.49 11.11 36.73
N THR A 266 -13.29 10.44 37.54
CA THR A 266 -14.75 10.52 37.48
C THR A 266 -15.24 11.90 37.91
N THR A 267 -14.66 12.51 38.95
CA THR A 267 -14.92 13.90 39.35
C THR A 267 -14.60 14.87 38.21
N GLN A 268 -13.41 14.77 37.61
CA GLN A 268 -13.03 15.60 36.45
C GLN A 268 -14.02 15.46 35.28
N LYS A 269 -14.46 14.24 34.98
CA LYS A 269 -15.44 14.00 33.92
C LYS A 269 -16.81 14.61 34.24
N LEU A 270 -17.24 14.56 35.50
CA LEU A 270 -18.49 15.18 35.94
C LEU A 270 -18.42 16.72 35.88
N GLU A 271 -17.30 17.32 36.27
CA GLU A 271 -17.02 18.75 36.10
C GLU A 271 -17.05 19.17 34.61
N GLU A 272 -16.46 18.37 33.72
CA GLU A 272 -16.53 18.56 32.26
C GLU A 272 -17.98 18.54 31.73
N LEU A 273 -18.87 17.81 32.41
CA LEU A 273 -20.31 17.74 32.10
C LEU A 273 -21.13 18.80 32.86
N GLY A 274 -20.48 19.74 33.56
CA GLY A 274 -21.13 20.83 34.29
C GLY A 274 -21.78 20.41 35.61
N GLU A 275 -21.39 19.27 36.18
CA GLU A 275 -21.79 18.89 37.53
C GLU A 275 -20.87 19.55 38.57
N THR A 276 -21.44 20.18 39.60
CA THR A 276 -20.68 20.72 40.73
C THR A 276 -20.67 19.67 41.83
N ILE A 277 -19.48 19.20 42.24
CA ILE A 277 -19.29 18.10 43.19
C ILE A 277 -18.72 18.61 44.51
#